data_AF-A0A3N0A6W3-F1
#
_entry.id   AF-A0A3N0A6W3-F1
#
_cell.length_a   1.000
_cell.length_b   1.000
_cell.length_c   1.000
_cell.angle_alpha   90.00
_cell.angle_beta   90.00
_cell.angle_gamma   90.00
#
_symmetry.space_group_name_H-M   'P 1'
#
loop_
_entity.id
_entity.type
_entity.pdbx_description
1 polymer ?
#
loop_
_entity_poly.entity_id
_entity_poly.type
_entity_poly.pdbx_seq_one_letter_code
_entity_poly.pdbx_strand_id
1 'polypeptide(L)'
;IGQLNTVKAKVYTEMSLDTVTLSLGVPEPSRVSDAEAQIMVKLNRNYQSPAEYDVIDILHEQKENLIDESGTITSIEKVPCKPDSERQCHEITISFSITAPLIHDVLAISAMDTDRRSTTTYINDGVGFEGEPLLPPLTHTIFSKKGNQHPVEITYLTQPDRRYNVWSDQHGFTWMTNSYGSWLQITHADFERLQDTHANVMTRSHSSFADLIAQEQEKARQVFDAESIKSTVGESFSHDAPVKIDKLKDPVILEKLRIAEIAAIKYLESR
;
A
#
# COMPACT_ATOMS: atom_id res chain seq x y z
N ILE A 1 11.82 -4.88 23.96
CA ILE A 1 12.51 -5.92 23.15
C ILE A 1 13.98 -5.95 23.54
N GLY A 2 14.63 -7.12 23.51
CA GLY A 2 16.05 -7.31 23.85
C GLY A 2 16.39 -7.21 25.35
N GLN A 3 15.40 -6.95 26.20
CA GLN A 3 15.54 -6.89 27.65
C GLN A 3 14.99 -8.15 28.31
N LEU A 4 15.49 -8.47 29.50
CA LEU A 4 15.00 -9.58 30.31
C LEU A 4 13.67 -9.18 30.96
N ASN A 5 12.61 -9.88 30.59
CA ASN A 5 11.29 -9.77 31.20
C ASN A 5 11.11 -10.90 32.21
N THR A 6 10.29 -10.67 33.24
CA THR A 6 10.04 -11.67 34.28
C THR A 6 8.55 -11.76 34.55
N VAL A 7 8.02 -12.98 34.47
CA VAL A 7 6.63 -13.32 34.80
C VAL A 7 6.63 -14.21 36.03
N LYS A 8 5.78 -13.86 36.99
CA LYS A 8 5.56 -14.63 38.21
C LYS A 8 4.14 -15.16 38.24
N ALA A 9 3.98 -16.47 38.23
CA ALA A 9 2.70 -17.14 38.29
C ALA A 9 2.57 -17.91 39.60
N LYS A 10 1.48 -17.71 40.34
CA LYS A 10 1.16 -18.51 41.52
C LYS A 10 0.14 -19.58 41.14
N VAL A 11 0.51 -20.84 41.32
CA VAL A 11 -0.33 -21.99 41.00
C VAL A 11 -0.70 -22.71 42.28
N TYR A 12 -2.00 -22.91 42.47
CA TYR A 12 -2.55 -23.78 43.51
C TYR A 12 -3.11 -25.03 42.85
N THR A 13 -2.70 -26.20 43.33
CA THR A 13 -3.27 -27.48 42.91
C THR A 13 -3.25 -28.45 44.09
N GLU A 14 -4.29 -29.28 44.18
CA GLU A 14 -4.34 -30.41 45.12
C GLU A 14 -3.66 -31.66 44.54
N MET A 15 -3.49 -31.68 43.21
CA MET A 15 -2.84 -32.77 42.48
C MET A 15 -1.39 -32.41 42.13
N SER A 16 -0.63 -33.37 41.59
CA SER A 16 0.70 -33.08 41.06
C SER A 16 0.60 -32.23 39.80
N LEU A 17 1.28 -31.10 39.81
CA LEU A 17 1.50 -30.24 38.66
C LEU A 17 2.48 -30.93 37.70
N ASP A 18 2.16 -30.93 36.41
CA ASP A 18 2.98 -31.55 35.36
C ASP A 18 3.66 -30.46 34.52
N THR A 19 2.88 -29.52 33.98
CA THR A 19 3.42 -28.46 33.12
C THR A 19 2.81 -27.10 33.39
N VAL A 20 3.63 -26.05 33.31
CA VAL A 20 3.17 -24.67 33.28
C VAL A 20 3.63 -24.00 32.00
N THR A 21 2.67 -23.45 31.27
CA THR A 21 2.89 -22.85 29.96
C THR A 21 2.61 -21.35 30.02
N LEU A 22 3.57 -20.56 29.57
CA LEU A 22 3.38 -19.15 29.26
C LEU A 22 3.22 -19.01 27.74
N SER A 23 2.04 -18.59 27.30
CA SER A 23 1.73 -18.33 25.90
C SER A 23 1.75 -16.83 25.63
N LEU A 24 2.47 -16.43 24.58
CA LEU A 24 2.65 -15.06 24.13
C LEU A 24 1.98 -14.87 22.76
N GLY A 25 1.36 -13.70 22.54
CA GLY A 25 0.77 -13.38 21.24
C GLY A 25 -0.49 -14.19 20.94
N VAL A 26 -1.40 -14.27 21.91
CA VAL A 26 -2.67 -14.99 21.74
C VAL A 26 -3.65 -14.11 20.93
N PRO A 27 -4.25 -14.58 19.83
CA PRO A 27 -5.15 -13.75 19.02
C PRO A 27 -6.39 -13.27 19.78
N GLU A 28 -7.04 -14.19 20.49
CA GLU A 28 -8.27 -13.94 21.23
C GLU A 28 -8.31 -14.82 22.50
N PRO A 29 -8.93 -14.36 23.60
CA PRO A 29 -9.26 -15.23 24.72
C PRO A 29 -10.04 -16.43 24.21
N SER A 30 -9.67 -17.65 24.61
CA SER A 30 -10.07 -18.98 24.08
C SER A 30 -9.17 -19.61 23.01
N ARG A 31 -8.35 -18.84 22.28
CA ARG A 31 -7.50 -19.36 21.17
C ARG A 31 -6.02 -19.51 21.54
N VAL A 32 -5.75 -20.14 22.68
CA VAL A 32 -4.37 -20.28 23.23
C VAL A 32 -3.49 -21.16 22.34
N SER A 33 -4.08 -22.14 21.67
CA SER A 33 -3.38 -23.00 20.71
C SER A 33 -2.74 -22.23 19.57
N ASP A 34 -3.27 -21.04 19.25
CA ASP A 34 -2.84 -20.25 18.09
C ASP A 34 -1.81 -19.17 18.47
N ALA A 35 -1.30 -19.22 19.70
CA ALA A 35 -0.26 -18.32 20.20
C ALA A 35 0.97 -18.27 19.26
N GLU A 36 1.66 -17.13 19.25
CA GLU A 36 2.85 -16.93 18.43
C GLU A 36 4.07 -17.68 18.99
N ALA A 37 4.21 -17.67 20.32
CA ALA A 37 5.24 -18.41 21.03
C ALA A 37 4.73 -18.92 22.38
N GLN A 38 5.25 -20.05 22.82
CA GLN A 38 4.95 -20.67 24.10
C GLN A 38 6.23 -21.14 24.80
N ILE A 39 6.33 -20.85 26.09
CA ILE A 39 7.35 -21.41 26.98
C ILE A 39 6.65 -22.44 27.86
N MET A 40 6.98 -23.72 27.72
CA MET A 40 6.46 -24.81 28.54
C MET A 40 7.52 -25.27 29.54
N VAL A 41 7.22 -25.11 30.82
CA VAL A 41 8.06 -25.58 31.91
C VAL A 41 7.52 -26.93 32.39
N LYS A 42 8.32 -27.99 32.20
CA LYS A 42 7.99 -29.34 32.69
C LYS A 42 8.49 -29.52 34.11
N LEU A 43 7.61 -30.01 34.97
CA LEU A 43 7.86 -30.15 36.40
C LEU A 43 7.76 -31.62 36.79
N ASN A 44 8.67 -32.07 37.65
CA ASN A 44 8.53 -33.34 38.33
C ASN A 44 8.37 -33.09 39.83
N ARG A 45 7.52 -33.88 40.48
CA ARG A 45 7.37 -33.80 41.92
C ARG A 45 8.57 -34.44 42.61
N ASN A 46 9.25 -33.67 43.46
CA ASN A 46 10.34 -34.13 44.30
C ASN A 46 10.09 -33.76 45.77
N TYR A 47 9.75 -34.75 46.58
CA TYR A 47 9.47 -34.60 48.01
C TYR A 47 10.69 -34.21 48.86
N GLN A 48 11.90 -34.31 48.32
CA GLN A 48 13.13 -33.90 49.00
C GLN A 48 13.43 -32.41 48.80
N SER A 49 12.84 -31.79 47.77
CA SER A 49 13.03 -30.37 47.46
C SER A 49 12.10 -29.51 48.32
N PRO A 50 12.59 -28.38 48.89
CA PRO A 50 11.73 -27.42 49.62
C PRO A 50 10.60 -26.84 48.75
N ALA A 51 10.82 -26.76 47.43
CA ALA A 51 9.83 -26.28 46.47
C ALA A 51 8.82 -27.37 46.04
N GLU A 52 9.02 -28.62 46.48
CA GLU A 52 8.28 -29.85 46.12
C GLU A 52 8.34 -30.28 44.65
N TYR A 53 8.90 -29.45 43.78
CA TYR A 53 9.04 -29.70 42.37
C TYR A 53 10.44 -29.34 41.89
N ASP A 54 10.93 -30.12 40.93
CA ASP A 54 12.12 -29.82 40.16
C ASP A 54 11.72 -29.50 38.72
N VAL A 55 12.39 -28.53 38.12
CA VAL A 55 12.25 -28.24 36.69
C VAL A 55 13.02 -29.32 35.92
N ILE A 56 12.30 -30.12 35.14
CA ILE A 56 12.91 -31.17 34.31
C ILE A 56 13.47 -30.57 33.03
N ASP A 57 12.67 -29.72 32.40
CA ASP A 57 12.90 -29.25 31.04
C ASP A 57 12.12 -27.95 30.78
N ILE A 58 12.63 -27.17 29.83
CA ILE A 58 12.00 -25.95 29.33
C ILE A 58 11.90 -26.10 27.82
N LEU A 59 10.68 -26.20 27.31
CA LEU A 59 10.42 -26.31 25.89
C LEU A 59 9.89 -24.99 25.33
N HIS A 60 10.34 -24.63 24.15
CA HIS A 60 9.87 -23.47 23.42
C HIS A 60 9.14 -23.93 22.15
N GLU A 61 7.85 -23.62 22.05
CA GLU A 61 7.07 -23.83 20.83
C GLU A 61 6.81 -22.46 20.20
N GLN A 62 7.50 -22.16 19.12
CA GLN A 62 7.45 -20.85 18.48
C GLN A 62 7.48 -20.97 16.96
N LYS A 63 6.66 -20.17 16.26
CA LYS A 63 6.62 -20.15 14.78
C LYS A 63 7.87 -19.51 14.19
N GLU A 64 8.36 -18.49 14.87
CA GLU A 64 9.61 -17.77 14.61
C GLU A 64 10.41 -17.70 15.91
N ASN A 65 11.70 -17.36 15.86
CA ASN A 65 12.57 -17.26 17.04
C ASN A 65 12.28 -15.99 17.86
N LEU A 66 11.06 -15.87 18.37
CA LEU A 66 10.52 -14.71 19.12
C LEU A 66 11.11 -14.60 20.52
N ILE A 67 11.46 -15.73 21.11
CA ILE A 67 12.02 -15.83 22.45
C ILE A 67 13.44 -16.38 22.33
N ASP A 68 14.37 -15.80 23.09
CA ASP A 68 15.70 -16.37 23.24
C ASP A 68 15.64 -17.62 24.13
N GLU A 69 15.75 -18.80 23.48
CA GLU A 69 15.72 -20.10 24.16
C GLU A 69 16.84 -20.23 25.18
N SER A 70 18.04 -19.72 24.85
CA SER A 70 19.22 -19.81 25.71
C SER A 70 19.19 -18.86 26.90
N GLY A 71 18.47 -17.75 26.77
CA GLY A 71 18.28 -16.74 27.81
C GLY A 71 17.11 -17.02 28.76
N THR A 72 16.38 -18.11 28.57
CA THR A 72 15.19 -18.42 29.39
C THR A 72 15.59 -19.09 30.70
N ILE A 73 15.23 -18.48 31.82
CA ILE A 73 15.55 -18.97 33.18
C ILE A 73 14.25 -19.17 33.93
N THR A 74 14.12 -20.31 34.60
CA THR A 74 12.93 -20.64 35.39
C THR A 74 13.30 -21.04 36.82
N SER A 75 12.55 -20.55 37.80
CA SER A 75 12.65 -21.00 39.18
C SER A 75 11.27 -21.30 39.75
N ILE A 76 11.24 -22.17 40.76
CA ILE A 76 10.02 -22.56 41.47
C ILE A 76 10.26 -22.47 42.97
N GLU A 77 9.32 -21.84 43.66
CA GLU A 77 9.35 -21.68 45.11
C GLU A 77 7.97 -21.97 45.71
N LYS A 78 7.95 -22.48 46.93
CA LYS A 78 6.71 -22.69 47.67
C LYS A 78 6.42 -21.45 48.51
N VAL A 79 5.30 -20.79 48.24
CA VAL A 79 4.90 -19.53 48.86
C VAL A 79 3.44 -19.58 49.34
N PRO A 80 3.04 -18.77 50.34
CA PRO A 80 1.63 -18.66 50.69
C PRO A 80 0.83 -18.06 49.53
N CYS A 81 -0.35 -18.64 49.26
CA CYS A 81 -1.22 -18.21 48.16
C CYS A 81 -1.72 -16.77 48.33
N LYS A 82 -1.97 -16.36 49.58
CA LYS A 82 -2.38 -15.01 49.99
C LYS A 82 -1.55 -14.60 51.21
N PRO A 83 -1.36 -13.29 51.44
CA PRO A 83 -0.85 -12.85 52.74
C PRO A 83 -1.73 -13.44 53.85
N ASP A 84 -1.11 -14.07 54.84
CA ASP A 84 -1.73 -14.71 56.02
C ASP A 84 -2.57 -15.99 55.77
N SER A 85 -2.44 -16.63 54.61
CA SER A 85 -3.10 -17.91 54.34
C SER A 85 -2.23 -19.11 54.72
N GLU A 86 -2.82 -20.11 55.38
CA GLU A 86 -2.17 -21.43 55.59
C GLU A 86 -1.97 -22.21 54.28
N ARG A 87 -2.79 -21.92 53.25
CA ARG A 87 -2.67 -22.56 51.93
C ARG A 87 -1.41 -22.13 51.21
N GLN A 88 -0.64 -23.13 50.79
CA GLN A 88 0.60 -23.00 50.04
C GLN A 88 0.33 -23.10 48.54
N CYS A 89 1.03 -22.28 47.76
CA CYS A 89 1.04 -22.22 46.31
C CYS A 89 2.47 -22.41 45.82
N HIS A 90 2.63 -22.80 44.56
CA HIS A 90 3.91 -22.78 43.88
C HIS A 90 4.02 -21.51 43.06
N GLU A 91 4.98 -20.63 43.40
CA GLU A 91 5.34 -19.48 42.59
C GLU A 91 6.39 -19.90 41.58
N ILE A 92 6.04 -19.79 40.30
CA ILE A 92 6.92 -20.07 39.19
C ILE A 92 7.33 -18.73 38.60
N THR A 93 8.64 -18.50 38.58
CA THR A 93 9.23 -17.33 37.95
C THR A 93 9.83 -17.74 36.62
N ILE A 94 9.37 -17.14 35.53
CA ILE A 94 9.89 -17.34 34.17
C ILE A 94 10.49 -16.03 33.72
N SER A 95 11.81 -16.01 33.53
CA SER A 95 12.55 -14.88 32.97
C SER A 95 12.94 -15.20 31.54
N PHE A 96 12.64 -14.30 30.61
CA PHE A 96 12.87 -14.50 29.17
C PHE A 96 13.08 -13.16 28.47
N SER A 97 13.77 -13.18 27.34
CA SER A 97 13.92 -12.01 26.48
C SER A 97 13.15 -12.22 25.17
N ILE A 98 12.47 -11.16 24.73
CA ILE A 98 11.77 -11.16 23.45
C ILE A 98 12.67 -10.49 22.42
N THR A 99 12.78 -11.10 21.24
CA THR A 99 13.66 -10.65 20.16
C THR A 99 12.98 -9.68 19.20
N ALA A 100 11.65 -9.69 19.08
CA ALA A 100 10.91 -8.79 18.22
C ALA A 100 9.43 -8.70 18.66
N PRO A 101 8.66 -7.67 18.24
CA PRO A 101 7.36 -7.39 18.84
C PRO A 101 6.35 -8.54 18.59
N LEU A 102 5.32 -8.67 19.43
CA LEU A 102 4.24 -9.62 19.19
C LEU A 102 3.19 -8.99 18.27
N ILE A 103 2.50 -9.79 17.46
CA ILE A 103 1.36 -9.34 16.63
C ILE A 103 0.16 -9.06 17.53
N HIS A 104 -0.07 -9.94 18.52
CA HIS A 104 -1.12 -9.80 19.50
C HIS A 104 -0.56 -9.49 20.89
N ASP A 105 -1.26 -8.65 21.65
CA ASP A 105 -0.83 -8.19 22.97
C ASP A 105 -1.39 -9.05 24.14
N VAL A 106 -2.14 -10.11 23.82
CA VAL A 106 -2.72 -10.99 24.84
C VAL A 106 -1.71 -12.07 25.25
N LEU A 107 -1.53 -12.22 26.56
CA LEU A 107 -0.79 -13.32 27.16
C LEU A 107 -1.73 -14.33 27.80
N ALA A 108 -1.30 -15.57 27.90
CA ALA A 108 -2.01 -16.58 28.67
C ALA A 108 -1.03 -17.41 29.51
N ILE A 109 -1.46 -17.75 30.73
CA ILE A 109 -0.74 -18.66 31.63
C ILE A 109 -1.62 -19.88 31.83
N SER A 110 -1.09 -21.03 31.48
CA SER A 110 -1.75 -22.33 31.58
C SER A 110 -1.02 -23.19 32.60
N ALA A 111 -1.75 -23.76 33.55
CA ALA A 111 -1.21 -24.76 34.46
C ALA A 111 -1.95 -26.09 34.22
N MET A 112 -1.18 -27.17 34.06
CA MET A 112 -1.70 -28.49 33.75
C MET A 112 -1.25 -29.50 34.79
N ASP A 113 -2.21 -30.21 35.35
CA ASP A 113 -1.93 -31.30 36.30
C ASP A 113 -1.60 -32.60 35.55
N THR A 114 -1.03 -33.56 36.29
CA THR A 114 -0.73 -34.94 35.83
C THR A 114 -1.93 -35.69 35.22
N ASP A 115 -3.17 -35.34 35.60
CA ASP A 115 -4.42 -35.85 34.99
C ASP A 115 -4.77 -35.18 33.65
N ARG A 116 -3.89 -34.33 33.12
CA ARG A 116 -4.08 -33.54 31.90
C ARG A 116 -5.22 -32.53 31.94
N ARG A 117 -5.57 -32.06 33.14
CA ARG A 117 -6.53 -30.96 33.32
C ARG A 117 -5.77 -29.65 33.28
N SER A 118 -6.09 -28.78 32.33
CA SER A 118 -5.47 -27.46 32.19
C SER A 118 -6.41 -26.36 32.67
N THR A 119 -5.87 -25.40 33.41
CA THR A 119 -6.54 -24.14 33.74
C THR A 119 -5.76 -23.01 33.11
N THR A 120 -6.40 -22.21 32.27
CA THR A 120 -5.77 -21.09 31.57
C THR A 120 -6.32 -19.76 32.05
N THR A 121 -5.41 -18.85 32.40
CA THR A 121 -5.70 -17.47 32.76
C THR A 121 -5.18 -16.56 31.67
N TYR A 122 -6.02 -15.65 31.18
CA TYR A 122 -5.64 -14.66 30.17
C TYR A 122 -5.29 -13.34 30.82
N ILE A 123 -4.27 -12.67 30.28
CA ILE A 123 -3.85 -11.33 30.63
C ILE A 123 -3.98 -10.51 29.36
N ASN A 124 -5.03 -9.69 29.31
CA ASN A 124 -5.44 -8.97 28.11
C ASN A 124 -5.28 -7.45 28.22
N ASP A 125 -4.74 -6.94 29.34
CA ASP A 125 -4.62 -5.51 29.60
C ASP A 125 -3.19 -5.11 29.96
N GLY A 126 -2.72 -4.04 29.33
CA GLY A 126 -1.47 -3.34 29.67
C GLY A 126 -0.16 -4.04 29.30
N VAL A 127 -0.15 -5.11 28.51
CA VAL A 127 1.08 -5.80 28.09
C VAL A 127 1.42 -5.48 26.65
N GLY A 128 2.48 -4.70 26.43
CA GLY A 128 3.01 -4.41 25.11
C GLY A 128 4.53 -4.53 25.09
N PHE A 129 5.07 -5.15 24.05
CA PHE A 129 6.52 -5.23 23.84
C PHE A 129 6.94 -4.20 22.80
N GLU A 130 7.56 -3.12 23.26
CA GLU A 130 8.08 -2.05 22.42
C GLU A 130 9.61 -2.13 22.29
N GLY A 131 10.13 -1.55 21.21
CA GLY A 131 11.56 -1.48 20.91
C GLY A 131 11.90 -1.92 19.48
N GLU A 132 13.17 -1.81 19.13
CA GLU A 132 13.67 -2.25 17.83
C GLU A 132 13.76 -3.78 17.78
N PRO A 133 13.25 -4.43 16.71
CA PRO A 133 13.37 -5.87 16.54
C PRO A 133 14.84 -6.26 16.33
N LEU A 134 15.29 -7.28 17.05
CA LEU A 134 16.59 -7.94 16.86
C LEU A 134 16.53 -9.00 15.75
N LEU A 135 15.33 -9.46 15.41
CA LEU A 135 15.14 -10.39 14.30
C LEU A 135 15.28 -9.67 12.95
N PRO A 136 15.87 -10.31 11.94
CA PRO A 136 15.89 -9.77 10.60
C PRO A 136 14.46 -9.62 10.06
N PRO A 137 14.20 -8.62 9.20
CA PRO A 137 12.90 -8.43 8.58
C PRO A 137 12.52 -9.65 7.73
N LEU A 138 11.22 -9.97 7.69
CA LEU A 138 10.72 -11.06 6.85
C LEU A 138 10.93 -10.70 5.37
N THR A 139 11.26 -11.71 4.57
CA THR A 139 11.51 -11.51 3.13
C THR A 139 10.63 -12.44 2.31
N HIS A 140 10.15 -11.94 1.16
CA HIS A 140 9.35 -12.71 0.23
C HIS A 140 9.71 -12.32 -1.20
N THR A 141 9.79 -13.30 -2.11
CA THR A 141 10.07 -13.06 -3.53
C THR A 141 8.82 -13.29 -4.36
N ILE A 142 8.45 -12.31 -5.20
CA ILE A 142 7.34 -12.44 -6.15
C ILE A 142 7.92 -12.57 -7.55
N PHE A 143 7.36 -13.50 -8.31
CA PHE A 143 7.68 -13.73 -9.70
C PHE A 143 6.53 -13.23 -10.57
N SER A 144 6.74 -12.11 -11.26
CA SER A 144 5.74 -11.52 -12.15
C SER A 144 6.08 -11.82 -13.62
N LYS A 145 5.14 -12.43 -14.34
CA LYS A 145 5.22 -12.64 -15.79
C LYS A 145 4.22 -11.74 -16.50
N LYS A 146 4.71 -10.64 -17.08
CA LYS A 146 3.90 -9.78 -17.97
C LYS A 146 4.01 -10.31 -19.41
N GLY A 147 3.12 -11.21 -19.81
CA GLY A 147 3.07 -11.79 -21.16
C GLY A 147 4.26 -12.69 -21.50
N ASN A 148 4.80 -12.58 -22.72
CA ASN A 148 5.92 -13.40 -23.23
C ASN A 148 7.31 -12.81 -22.89
N GLN A 149 7.42 -12.04 -21.80
CA GLN A 149 8.71 -11.45 -21.41
C GLN A 149 9.59 -12.49 -20.69
N HIS A 150 10.79 -12.68 -21.23
CA HIS A 150 11.94 -13.29 -20.56
C HIS A 150 12.99 -12.19 -20.39
N PRO A 151 13.60 -12.00 -19.19
CA PRO A 151 13.43 -12.76 -17.95
C PRO A 151 12.16 -12.41 -17.16
N VAL A 152 11.77 -13.28 -16.24
CA VAL A 152 10.69 -13.04 -15.27
C VAL A 152 11.10 -11.88 -14.37
N GLU A 153 10.20 -10.93 -14.16
CA GLU A 153 10.42 -9.82 -13.23
C GLU A 153 10.38 -10.38 -11.79
N ILE A 154 11.47 -10.19 -11.05
CA ILE A 154 11.61 -10.64 -9.66
C ILE A 154 11.57 -9.40 -8.78
N THR A 155 10.58 -9.33 -7.89
CA THR A 155 10.48 -8.28 -6.87
C THR A 155 10.76 -8.86 -5.50
N TYR A 156 11.66 -8.23 -4.75
CA TYR A 156 12.07 -8.66 -3.41
C TYR A 156 11.35 -7.80 -2.39
N LEU A 157 10.41 -8.41 -1.68
CA LEU A 157 9.67 -7.76 -0.62
C LEU A 157 10.34 -7.99 0.72
N THR A 158 10.42 -6.94 1.51
CA THR A 158 10.87 -6.97 2.90
C THR A 158 9.78 -6.40 3.79
N GLN A 159 9.54 -7.02 4.94
CA GLN A 159 8.59 -6.53 5.94
C GLN A 159 9.38 -5.92 7.10
N PRO A 160 9.42 -4.58 7.24
CA PRO A 160 10.17 -3.94 8.30
C PRO A 160 9.52 -4.15 9.68
N ASP A 161 8.18 -4.16 9.74
CA ASP A 161 7.41 -4.43 10.95
C ASP A 161 6.40 -5.54 10.69
N ARG A 162 6.52 -6.61 11.48
CA ARG A 162 5.65 -7.79 11.46
C ARG A 162 4.21 -7.53 11.88
N ARG A 163 3.96 -6.50 12.71
CA ARG A 163 2.63 -6.19 13.23
C ARG A 163 1.68 -5.76 12.12
N TYR A 164 2.26 -5.17 11.07
CA TYR A 164 1.51 -4.62 9.96
C TYR A 164 1.78 -5.43 8.71
N ASN A 165 0.72 -5.75 7.97
CA ASN A 165 0.80 -6.40 6.67
C ASN A 165 1.21 -5.39 5.57
N VAL A 166 2.35 -4.74 5.77
CA VAL A 166 2.92 -3.72 4.88
C VAL A 166 4.34 -4.14 4.55
N TRP A 167 4.59 -4.30 3.26
CA TRP A 167 5.85 -4.79 2.71
C TRP A 167 6.45 -3.72 1.81
N SER A 168 7.77 -3.59 1.81
CA SER A 168 8.52 -2.69 0.93
C SER A 168 9.30 -3.48 -0.11
N ASP A 169 9.26 -3.02 -1.36
CA ASP A 169 10.05 -3.57 -2.45
C ASP A 169 11.41 -2.86 -2.59
N GLN A 170 12.36 -3.48 -3.30
CA GLN A 170 13.66 -2.91 -3.63
C GLN A 170 13.58 -1.57 -4.38
N HIS A 171 12.45 -1.31 -5.05
CA HIS A 171 12.18 -0.07 -5.78
C HIS A 171 11.44 0.99 -4.97
N GLY A 172 11.17 0.75 -3.68
CA GLY A 172 10.44 1.67 -2.80
C GLY A 172 8.92 1.60 -2.92
N PHE A 173 8.37 0.60 -3.62
CA PHE A 173 6.92 0.37 -3.66
C PHE A 173 6.43 -0.32 -2.38
N THR A 174 5.20 -0.01 -1.97
CA THR A 174 4.55 -0.64 -0.83
C THR A 174 3.53 -1.66 -1.29
N TRP A 175 3.51 -2.79 -0.62
CA TRP A 175 2.70 -3.96 -0.93
C TRP A 175 1.96 -4.43 0.32
N MET A 176 0.80 -5.04 0.12
CA MET A 176 0.03 -5.73 1.15
C MET A 176 -0.48 -7.07 0.64
N THR A 177 -0.75 -8.01 1.55
CA THR A 177 -1.46 -9.24 1.20
C THR A 177 -2.95 -9.10 1.50
N ASN A 178 -3.81 -9.56 0.59
CA ASN A 178 -5.24 -9.66 0.86
C ASN A 178 -5.56 -10.87 1.73
N SER A 179 -6.80 -10.96 2.22
CA SER A 179 -7.30 -12.13 2.98
C SER A 179 -7.17 -13.46 2.22
N TYR A 180 -7.14 -13.42 0.89
CA TYR A 180 -6.93 -14.57 0.01
C TYR A 180 -5.44 -14.91 -0.23
N GLY A 181 -4.51 -14.19 0.41
CA GLY A 181 -3.06 -14.39 0.23
C GLY A 181 -2.49 -13.82 -1.07
N SER A 182 -3.27 -13.06 -1.84
CA SER A 182 -2.80 -12.39 -3.05
C SER A 182 -2.10 -11.07 -2.74
N TRP A 183 -1.03 -10.76 -3.46
CA TRP A 183 -0.29 -9.51 -3.32
C TRP A 183 -0.96 -8.35 -4.05
N LEU A 184 -1.05 -7.21 -3.37
CA LEU A 184 -1.54 -5.95 -3.90
C LEU A 184 -0.47 -4.87 -3.73
N GLN A 185 -0.16 -4.18 -4.81
CA GLN A 185 0.67 -2.99 -4.78
C GLN A 185 -0.21 -1.79 -4.40
N ILE A 186 0.11 -1.12 -3.30
CA ILE A 186 -0.66 0.03 -2.79
C ILE A 186 -0.20 1.30 -3.52
N THR A 187 1.11 1.54 -3.56
CA THR A 187 1.64 2.72 -4.24
C THR A 187 1.57 2.53 -5.75
N HIS A 188 0.77 3.35 -6.40
CA HIS A 188 0.81 3.48 -7.85
C HIS A 188 2.09 4.22 -8.18
N ALA A 189 2.92 3.67 -9.06
CA ALA A 189 3.97 4.45 -9.68
C ALA A 189 3.28 5.60 -10.41
N ASP A 190 3.60 6.85 -10.04
CA ASP A 190 3.32 8.01 -10.87
C ASP A 190 4.16 7.88 -12.13
N PHE A 191 3.70 7.05 -13.06
CA PHE A 191 4.13 7.13 -14.42
C PHE A 191 3.52 8.40 -14.98
N GLU A 192 4.28 9.50 -14.96
CA GLU A 192 4.12 10.50 -15.99
C GLU A 192 4.29 9.75 -17.30
N ARG A 193 3.16 9.45 -17.95
CA ARG A 193 3.17 8.94 -19.31
C ARG A 193 3.87 10.04 -20.09
N LEU A 194 5.12 9.78 -20.49
CA LEU A 194 5.77 10.50 -21.57
C LEU A 194 4.86 10.26 -22.79
N GLN A 195 3.80 11.05 -22.91
CA GLN A 195 3.02 11.11 -24.11
C GLN A 195 4.01 11.60 -25.15
N ASP A 196 4.22 10.78 -26.19
CA ASP A 196 4.85 11.26 -27.39
C ASP A 196 4.21 12.61 -27.73
N THR A 197 5.04 13.65 -27.84
CA THR A 197 4.57 14.97 -28.24
C THR A 197 3.74 14.81 -29.50
N HIS A 198 2.59 15.49 -29.56
CA HIS A 198 1.60 15.32 -30.63
C HIS A 198 2.28 15.39 -32.02
N ALA A 199 2.61 14.24 -32.60
CA ALA A 199 3.38 14.16 -33.82
C ALA A 199 2.42 14.30 -35.00
N ASN A 200 2.35 15.51 -35.55
CA ASN A 200 1.65 15.77 -36.80
C ASN A 200 2.56 15.35 -37.97
N VAL A 201 1.99 15.07 -39.15
CA VAL A 201 2.78 14.66 -40.34
C VAL A 201 3.91 15.65 -40.64
N MET A 202 3.69 16.94 -40.33
CA MET A 202 4.65 18.02 -40.54
C MET A 202 5.76 18.13 -39.47
N THR A 203 5.61 17.50 -38.30
CA THR A 203 6.60 17.57 -37.21
C THR A 203 7.50 16.33 -37.13
N ARG A 204 7.37 15.40 -38.09
CA ARG A 204 8.28 14.26 -38.20
C ARG A 204 9.64 14.73 -38.71
N SER A 205 10.63 14.76 -37.83
CA SER A 205 12.03 15.07 -38.12
C SER A 205 12.72 13.91 -38.85
N HIS A 206 12.21 13.50 -40.00
CA HIS A 206 12.94 12.62 -40.92
C HIS A 206 13.61 13.52 -41.97
N SER A 207 14.95 13.49 -42.03
CA SER A 207 15.75 14.38 -42.90
C SER A 207 15.32 14.35 -44.37
N SER A 208 14.83 13.20 -44.84
CA SER A 208 14.39 13.01 -46.23
C SER A 208 12.96 13.50 -46.53
N PHE A 209 12.18 13.92 -45.53
CA PHE A 209 10.80 14.36 -45.76
C PHE A 209 10.74 15.76 -46.36
N ALA A 210 11.69 16.63 -45.98
CA ALA A 210 11.87 17.94 -46.61
C ALA A 210 12.16 17.81 -48.12
N ASP A 211 13.01 16.84 -48.49
CA ASP A 211 13.34 16.56 -49.89
C ASP A 211 12.12 16.06 -50.67
N LEU A 212 11.24 15.27 -50.03
CA LEU A 212 10.03 14.72 -50.65
C LEU A 212 9.00 15.84 -50.91
N ILE A 213 8.82 16.76 -49.97
CA ILE A 213 7.98 17.95 -50.16
C ILE A 213 8.52 18.80 -51.32
N ALA A 214 9.83 19.05 -51.36
CA ALA A 214 10.44 19.82 -52.44
C ALA A 214 10.23 19.17 -53.81
N GLN A 215 10.41 17.85 -53.92
CA GLN A 215 10.15 17.11 -55.16
C GLN A 215 8.68 17.15 -55.59
N GLU A 216 7.74 17.04 -54.65
CA GLU A 216 6.33 17.15 -54.98
C GLU A 216 5.93 18.58 -55.37
N GLN A 217 6.51 19.61 -54.75
CA GLN A 217 6.33 20.99 -55.16
C GLN A 217 6.88 21.25 -56.57
N GLU A 218 8.04 20.70 -56.92
CA GLU A 218 8.59 20.80 -58.28
C GLU A 218 7.70 20.09 -59.30
N LYS A 219 7.20 18.88 -58.99
CA LYS A 219 6.23 18.19 -59.84
C LYS A 219 4.94 19.00 -59.99
N ALA A 220 4.43 19.60 -58.90
CA ALA A 220 3.24 20.42 -58.93
C ALA A 220 3.44 21.68 -59.78
N ARG A 221 4.59 22.37 -59.68
CA ARG A 221 4.94 23.51 -60.54
C ARG A 221 4.95 23.15 -62.03
N GLN A 222 5.39 21.95 -62.39
CA GLN A 222 5.34 21.50 -63.78
C GLN A 222 3.91 21.29 -64.30
N VAL A 223 2.99 20.90 -63.42
CA VAL A 223 1.57 20.69 -63.78
C VAL A 223 0.81 22.01 -63.79
N PHE A 224 1.05 22.87 -62.80
CA PHE A 224 0.38 24.16 -62.67
C PHE A 224 1.17 25.11 -61.75
N ASP A 225 1.72 26.18 -62.32
CA ASP A 225 2.45 27.19 -61.55
C ASP A 225 1.52 28.30 -61.04
N ALA A 226 1.05 28.11 -59.80
CA ALA A 226 0.20 29.08 -59.11
C ALA A 226 0.92 30.37 -58.70
N GLU A 227 2.26 30.43 -58.71
CA GLU A 227 3.00 31.67 -58.39
C GLU A 227 2.87 32.74 -59.48
N SER A 228 2.57 32.32 -60.71
CA SER A 228 2.27 33.22 -61.82
C SER A 228 0.90 33.90 -61.72
N ILE A 229 0.04 33.41 -60.82
CA ILE A 229 -1.29 34.01 -60.56
C ILE A 229 -1.07 35.24 -59.70
N LYS A 230 -0.87 36.39 -60.35
CA LYS A 230 -0.98 37.69 -59.68
C LYS A 230 -2.38 37.78 -59.07
N SER A 231 -2.43 37.95 -57.75
CA SER A 231 -3.64 38.28 -56.98
C SER A 231 -4.18 39.68 -57.27
N THR A 232 -4.10 40.14 -58.52
CA THR A 232 -4.94 41.23 -59.01
C THR A 232 -6.30 40.64 -59.32
N VAL A 233 -7.13 40.57 -58.28
CA VAL A 233 -8.56 40.34 -58.42
C VAL A 233 -9.10 41.53 -59.22
N GLY A 234 -9.15 41.34 -60.54
CA GLY A 234 -10.04 42.11 -61.40
C GLY A 234 -11.43 42.03 -60.79
N GLU A 235 -12.03 43.20 -60.70
CA GLU A 235 -13.38 43.50 -60.22
C GLU A 235 -14.38 42.35 -60.33
N SER A 236 -15.28 42.32 -59.34
CA SER A 236 -16.51 41.52 -59.27
C SER A 236 -16.37 40.12 -58.66
N PHE A 237 -16.46 40.05 -57.33
CA PHE A 237 -17.37 39.13 -56.62
C PHE A 237 -17.54 39.63 -55.17
N SER A 238 -18.24 40.75 -54.99
CA SER A 238 -18.92 41.05 -53.73
C SER A 238 -20.35 41.45 -54.04
N HIS A 239 -21.30 40.83 -53.34
CA HIS A 239 -22.73 40.96 -53.59
C HIS A 239 -23.31 42.33 -53.12
N ASP A 240 -22.48 43.18 -52.51
CA ASP A 240 -22.89 44.41 -51.79
C ASP A 240 -22.08 45.67 -52.19
N ALA A 241 -21.71 45.84 -53.46
CA ALA A 241 -21.10 47.10 -53.89
C ALA A 241 -22.18 48.13 -54.29
N PRO A 242 -22.32 49.27 -53.58
CA PRO A 242 -23.29 50.31 -53.94
C PRO A 242 -22.94 50.92 -55.29
N VAL A 243 -23.91 50.92 -56.22
CA VAL A 243 -23.77 51.52 -57.56
C VAL A 243 -23.53 53.02 -57.40
N LYS A 244 -22.32 53.49 -57.74
CA LYS A 244 -22.00 54.91 -57.75
C LYS A 244 -22.86 55.63 -58.80
N ILE A 245 -23.57 56.67 -58.35
CA ILE A 245 -24.57 57.47 -59.07
C ILE A 245 -23.97 58.14 -60.33
N ASP A 246 -22.65 58.31 -60.39
CA ASP A 246 -21.94 58.96 -61.50
C ASP A 246 -21.96 58.17 -62.84
N LYS A 247 -22.50 56.95 -62.87
CA LYS A 247 -22.57 56.12 -64.09
C LYS A 247 -23.98 56.02 -64.72
N LEU A 248 -25.00 56.69 -64.18
CA LEU A 248 -26.34 56.70 -64.76
C LEU A 248 -26.56 57.98 -65.61
N LYS A 249 -26.39 57.87 -66.93
CA LYS A 249 -26.60 58.98 -67.89
C LYS A 249 -27.99 59.01 -68.52
N ASP A 250 -28.88 58.09 -68.15
CA ASP A 250 -30.23 58.04 -68.71
C ASP A 250 -31.16 59.06 -68.04
N PRO A 251 -31.69 60.05 -68.79
CA PRO A 251 -32.44 61.17 -68.20
C PRO A 251 -33.74 60.72 -67.52
N VAL A 252 -34.37 59.66 -68.02
CA VAL A 252 -35.62 59.09 -67.47
C VAL A 252 -35.42 58.49 -66.07
N ILE A 253 -34.23 57.93 -65.80
CA ILE A 253 -33.92 57.31 -64.51
C ILE A 253 -33.60 58.39 -63.46
N LEU A 254 -32.91 59.45 -63.87
CA LEU A 254 -32.62 60.60 -63.00
C LEU A 254 -33.90 61.34 -62.58
N GLU A 255 -34.87 61.50 -63.47
CA GLU A 255 -36.17 62.09 -63.12
C GLU A 255 -36.94 61.24 -62.10
N LYS A 256 -36.95 59.91 -62.27
CA LYS A 256 -37.62 59.01 -61.32
C LYS A 256 -36.95 59.02 -59.95
N LEU A 257 -35.61 59.08 -59.89
CA LEU A 257 -34.88 59.20 -58.63
C LEU A 257 -35.15 60.54 -57.93
N ARG A 258 -35.20 61.65 -58.69
CA ARG A 258 -35.52 62.97 -58.14
C ARG A 258 -36.95 63.02 -57.58
N ILE A 259 -37.91 62.39 -58.25
CA ILE A 259 -39.29 62.28 -57.73
C ILE A 259 -39.31 61.45 -56.44
N ALA A 260 -38.55 60.35 -56.38
CA ALA A 260 -38.46 59.51 -55.20
C ALA A 260 -37.82 60.23 -53.99
N GLU A 261 -36.76 61.03 -54.21
CA GLU A 261 -36.17 61.85 -53.15
C GLU A 261 -37.14 62.92 -52.64
N ILE A 262 -37.84 63.63 -53.53
CA ILE A 262 -38.84 64.64 -53.13
C ILE A 262 -39.98 63.99 -52.32
N ALA A 263 -40.41 62.79 -52.69
CA ALA A 263 -41.42 62.04 -51.95
C ALA A 263 -40.92 61.62 -50.56
N ALA A 264 -39.66 61.17 -50.46
CA ALA A 264 -39.05 60.79 -49.18
C ALA A 264 -38.87 62.00 -48.25
N ILE A 265 -38.49 63.16 -48.77
CA ILE A 265 -38.36 64.40 -47.98
C ILE A 265 -39.74 64.87 -47.50
N LYS A 266 -40.76 64.88 -48.35
CA LYS A 266 -42.13 65.21 -47.94
C LYS A 266 -42.69 64.27 -46.87
N TYR A 267 -42.38 62.97 -46.96
CA TYR A 267 -42.77 62.00 -45.96
C TYR A 267 -42.12 62.30 -44.59
N LEU A 268 -40.85 62.72 -44.59
CA LEU A 268 -40.13 63.11 -43.37
C LEU A 268 -40.59 64.47 -42.81
N GLU A 269 -41.01 65.41 -43.64
CA GLU A 269 -41.60 66.70 -43.19
C GLU A 269 -43.05 66.56 -42.69
N SER A 270 -43.78 65.52 -43.13
CA SER A 270 -45.15 65.23 -42.67
C SER A 270 -45.23 64.45 -41.35
N ARG A 271 -44.11 64.33 -40.62
CA ARG A 271 -43.99 63.60 -39.36
C ARG A 271 -43.66 64.51 -38.19
#